data_AF-W2U324-F1
#
_entry.id   AF-W2U324-F1
#
_cell.length_a   1.000
_cell.length_b   1.000
_cell.length_c   1.000
_cell.angle_alpha   90.00
_cell.angle_beta   90.00
_cell.angle_gamma   90.00
#
_symmetry.space_group_name_H-M   'P 1'
#
loop_
_entity.id
_entity.type
_entity.pdbx_description
1 polymer ?
#
loop_
_entity_poly.entity_id
_entity_poly.type
_entity_poly.pdbx_seq_one_letter_code
_entity_poly.pdbx_strand_id
1 'polypeptide(L)' 'MKRLSGGFKLAHPEVEWRKIAGFRDVVVHDYFGVDLELVWDVVRNKVPQLYAWVERVLQQG' A
#
# COMPACT_ATOMS: atom_id res chain seq x y z
N MET A 1 -3.19 6.17 5.56
CA MET A 1 -3.96 4.98 5.99
C MET A 1 -4.68 5.10 7.35
N LYS A 2 -4.32 6.05 8.24
CA LYS A 2 -5.00 6.23 9.53
C LYS A 2 -6.45 6.72 9.45
N ARG A 3 -6.87 7.25 8.29
CA ARG A 3 -8.22 7.78 8.03
C ARG A 3 -9.23 6.74 7.51
N LEU A 4 -8.79 5.53 7.15
CA LEU A 4 -9.68 4.43 6.76
C LEU A 4 -10.18 3.72 8.03
N SER A 5 -11.50 3.52 8.12
CA SER A 5 -12.13 2.87 9.28
C SER A 5 -11.66 1.42 9.43
N GLY A 6 -11.75 0.89 10.65
CA GLY A 6 -11.45 -0.52 10.91
C GLY A 6 -12.37 -1.45 10.11
N GLY A 7 -13.67 -1.13 10.07
CA GLY A 7 -14.66 -1.89 9.29
C GLY A 7 -14.34 -1.95 7.80
N PHE A 8 -13.89 -0.84 7.21
CA PHE A 8 -13.48 -0.82 5.80
C PHE A 8 -12.29 -1.74 5.54
N LYS A 9 -11.27 -1.72 6.41
CA LYS A 9 -10.10 -2.61 6.29
C LYS A 9 -10.47 -4.08 6.45
N LEU A 10 -11.42 -4.39 7.35
CA LEU A 10 -11.93 -5.75 7.55
C LEU A 10 -12.77 -6.24 6.37
N ALA A 11 -13.51 -5.35 5.70
CA ALA A 11 -14.26 -5.67 4.49
C ALA A 11 -13.36 -5.92 3.27
N HIS A 12 -12.09 -5.50 3.33
CA HIS A 12 -11.11 -5.65 2.27
C HIS A 12 -9.85 -6.38 2.75
N PRO A 13 -9.95 -7.67 3.13
CA PRO A 13 -8.83 -8.46 3.64
C PRO A 13 -7.80 -8.81 2.55
N GLU A 14 -8.16 -8.69 1.27
CA GLU A 14 -7.26 -8.88 0.12
C GLU A 14 -6.14 -7.83 0.06
N VAL A 15 -6.32 -6.69 0.75
CA VAL A 15 -5.31 -5.63 0.81
C VAL A 15 -4.45 -5.78 2.05
N GLU A 16 -3.14 -5.88 1.86
CA GLU A 16 -2.17 -6.02 2.95
C GLU A 16 -1.85 -4.68 3.65
N TRP A 17 -2.86 -4.11 4.32
CA TRP A 17 -2.83 -2.77 4.93
C TRP A 17 -1.60 -2.49 5.79
N ARG A 18 -1.16 -3.48 6.58
CA ARG A 18 0.01 -3.35 7.45
C ARG A 18 1.30 -3.20 6.64
N LYS A 19 1.45 -3.96 5.55
CA LYS A 19 2.65 -3.90 4.69
C LYS A 19 2.72 -2.56 3.96
N ILE A 20 1.59 -2.04 3.47
CA ILE A 20 1.55 -0.73 2.80
C ILE A 20 1.93 0.37 3.81
N ALA A 21 1.42 0.31 5.04
CA ALA A 21 1.76 1.28 6.08
C ALA A 21 3.26 1.22 6.43
N GLY A 22 3.80 0.02 6.66
CA GLY A 22 5.21 -0.18 6.96
C GLY A 22 6.12 0.28 5.82
N PHE A 23 5.79 -0.04 4.57
CA PHE A 23 6.55 0.42 3.41
C PHE A 23 6.61 1.94 3.30
N ARG A 24 5.48 2.63 3.52
CA ARG A 24 5.45 4.10 3.58
C ARG A 24 6.39 4.62 4.67
N ASP A 25 6.34 4.03 5.86
CA ASP A 25 7.12 4.53 6.99
C ASP A 25 8.63 4.35 6.73
N VAL A 26 9.04 3.23 6.13
CA VAL A 26 10.42 2.98 5.68
C VAL A 26 10.85 4.01 4.61
N VAL A 27 10.04 4.20 3.56
CA VAL A 27 10.38 5.15 2.47
C VAL A 27 10.42 6.60 2.96
N VAL A 28 9.62 6.95 3.97
CA VAL A 28 9.52 8.34 4.48
C VAL A 28 10.48 8.63 5.64
N HIS A 29 11.17 7.65 6.22
CA HIS A 29 12.07 7.88 7.36
C HIS A 29 13.49 7.32 7.17
N ASP A 30 13.67 6.21 6.44
CA ASP A 30 14.93 5.47 6.33
C ASP A 30 15.57 5.55 4.92
N TYR A 31 15.45 6.69 4.25
CA TYR A 31 15.88 6.88 2.84
C TYR A 31 17.36 6.54 2.60
N PHE A 32 18.22 6.68 3.61
CA PHE A 32 19.67 6.42 3.49
C PHE A 32 20.06 4.94 3.59
N GLY A 33 19.15 4.06 4.01
CA GLY A 33 19.42 2.62 4.18
C GLY A 33 18.40 1.73 3.45
N VAL A 34 17.57 2.32 2.59
CA VAL A 34 16.53 1.58 1.88
C VAL A 34 17.17 0.71 0.79
N ASP A 35 16.75 -0.54 0.74
CA ASP A 35 17.06 -1.44 -0.36
C ASP A 35 16.31 -0.95 -1.62
N LEU A 36 17.06 -0.34 -2.54
CA LEU A 36 16.50 0.22 -3.77
C LEU A 36 15.98 -0.87 -4.73
N GLU A 37 16.52 -2.09 -4.68
CA GLU A 37 16.00 -3.20 -5.49
C GLU A 37 14.63 -3.63 -4.98
N LEU A 38 14.48 -3.72 -3.65
CA LEU A 38 13.18 -3.99 -3.02
C LEU A 38 12.17 -2.88 -3.33
N VAL A 39 12.57 -1.61 -3.22
CA VAL A 39 11.68 -0.49 -3.58
C VAL A 39 11.26 -0.57 -5.03
N TRP A 40 12.21 -0.86 -5.93
CA TRP A 40 11.92 -0.99 -7.36
C TRP A 40 10.98 -2.16 -7.66
N ASP A 41 11.14 -3.31 -6.98
CA ASP A 41 10.21 -4.43 -7.09
C ASP A 41 8.80 -4.05 -6.64
N VAL A 42 8.67 -3.38 -5.49
CA VAL A 42 7.37 -2.91 -4.98
C VAL A 42 6.71 -1.96 -5.97
N VAL A 43 7.45 -0.99 -6.49
CA VAL A 43 6.94 -0.02 -7.47
C VAL A 43 6.49 -0.70 -8.75
N ARG A 44 7.25 -1.67 -9.28
CA ARG A 44 6.89 -2.34 -10.54
C ARG A 44 5.79 -3.37 -10.38
N ASN A 45 5.78 -4.13 -9.28
CA ASN A 45 4.98 -5.34 -9.18
C ASN A 45 3.81 -5.24 -8.21
N LYS A 46 3.86 -4.33 -7.21
CA LYS A 46 2.82 -4.22 -6.17
C LYS A 46 1.96 -2.96 -6.32
N VAL A 47 2.58 -1.83 -6.63
CA VAL A 47 1.86 -0.55 -6.79
C VAL A 47 0.79 -0.60 -7.89
N PRO A 48 1.03 -1.17 -9.10
CA PRO A 48 -0.01 -1.21 -10.14
C PRO A 48 -1.24 -2.03 -9.74
N GLN A 49 -1.04 -3.13 -9.01
CA GLN A 49 -2.13 -3.97 -8.53
C GLN A 49 -2.97 -3.24 -7.49
N LEU A 50 -2.31 -2.55 -6.55
CA LEU A 50 -2.99 -1.72 -5.56
C LEU A 50 -3.74 -0.55 -6.21
N TYR A 51 -3.16 0.09 -7.22
CA TYR A 51 -3.80 1.19 -7.96
C TYR A 51 -5.07 0.73 -8.65
N ALA A 52 -5.03 -0.38 -9.41
CA ALA A 52 -6.20 -0.95 -10.06
C ALA A 52 -7.28 -1.38 -9.05
N TRP A 53 -6.90 -1.83 -7.86
CA TRP A 53 -7.85 -2.08 -6.78
C TRP A 53 -8.51 -0.79 -6.28
N VAL A 54 -7.73 0.27 -6.05
CA VAL A 54 -8.27 1.58 -5.62
C VAL A 54 -9.26 2.13 -6.65
N GLU A 55 -8.94 2.07 -7.94
CA GLU A 55 -9.84 2.52 -9.00
C GLU A 55 -11.18 1.76 -8.97
N ARG A 56 -11.14 0.44 -8.81
CA ARG A 56 -12.38 -0.36 -8.71
C ARG A 56 -13.21 0.02 -7.50
N VAL A 57 -12.60 0.23 -6.34
CA VAL A 57 -13.35 0.61 -5.13
C VAL A 57 -13.95 2.01 -5.27
N LEU A 58 -13.24 2.95 -5.89
CA LEU A 58 -13.76 4.30 -6.14
C LEU A 58 -14.90 4.35 -7.15
N GLN A 59 -14.99 3.37 -8.07
CA GLN A 59 -16.10 3.25 -9.02
C GLN A 59 -17.34 2.56 -8.42
N GLN A 60 -17.21 1.93 -7.25
CA GLN A 60 -18.30 1.22 -6.56
C GLN A 60 -19.03 2.06 -5.51
N GLY A 61 -18.59 3.29 -5.25
CA GLY A 61 -19.20 4.24 -4.32
C GLY A 61 -19.73 5.47 -5.04
#